data_AF-A0A926H5L9-F1
#
_entry.id   AF-A0A926H5L9-F1
#
_cell.length_a   1.000
_cell.length_b   1.000
_cell.length_c   1.000
_cell.angle_alpha   90.00
_cell.angle_beta   90.00
_cell.angle_gamma   90.00
#
_symmetry.space_group_name_H-M   'P 1'
#
loop_
_entity.id
_entity.type
_entity.pdbx_description
1 polymer ?
#
loop_
_entity_poly.entity_id
_entity_poly.type
_entity_poly.pdbx_seq_one_letter_code
_entity_poly.pdbx_strand_id
1 'polypeptide(L)'
;MKNILLTLSLLGGLLGLISCEEQLFQTPITSKELGKFLQNETEVEEYVNAVYANLQTNGLYGRDFPAVAETPSDNTYSEVPANDDGVYGQLDFFTTIPANLLVTDVWRESYRTIQRANVVLNRIDNVTYAVVATKQARTGEMKFIRALLYFNLVRLFGDVPLVVGETADPNEYFGKGRTASVQVYDQIKKDLTEAIG
;
A
#
# COMPACT_ATOMS: atom_id res chain seq x y z
N MET A 1 -64.23 26.07 2.77
CA MET A 1 -63.17 26.02 1.73
C MET A 1 -61.81 26.45 2.28
N LYS A 2 -61.69 27.59 2.97
CA LYS A 2 -60.42 28.09 3.54
C LYS A 2 -59.73 27.09 4.50
N ASN A 3 -60.51 26.40 5.35
CA ASN A 3 -59.96 25.41 6.29
C ASN A 3 -59.51 24.10 5.61
N ILE A 4 -60.12 23.74 4.46
CA ILE A 4 -59.73 22.56 3.66
C ILE A 4 -58.42 22.83 2.91
N LEU A 5 -58.25 24.05 2.39
CA LEU A 5 -57.01 24.49 1.75
C LEU A 5 -55.84 24.57 2.76
N LEU A 6 -56.11 24.96 4.01
CA LEU A 6 -55.10 24.99 5.08
C LEU A 6 -54.64 23.58 5.48
N THR A 7 -55.57 22.62 5.59
CA THR A 7 -55.23 21.23 5.90
C THR A 7 -54.47 20.53 4.76
N LEU A 8 -54.77 20.85 3.49
CA LEU A 8 -54.05 20.31 2.34
C LEU A 8 -52.60 20.85 2.27
N SER A 9 -52.42 22.13 2.64
CA SER A 9 -51.10 22.76 2.68
C SER A 9 -50.24 22.22 3.84
N LEU A 10 -50.85 21.90 4.98
CA LEU A 10 -50.16 21.26 6.11
C LEU A 10 -49.74 19.80 5.79
N LEU A 11 -50.59 19.06 5.09
CA LEU A 11 -50.31 17.67 4.69
C LEU A 11 -49.25 17.59 3.58
N GLY A 12 -49.22 18.56 2.66
CA GLY A 12 -48.18 18.70 1.64
C GLY A 12 -46.80 19.05 2.23
N GLY A 13 -46.76 19.84 3.31
CA GLY A 13 -45.51 20.16 4.02
C GLY A 13 -44.91 18.97 4.76
N LEU A 14 -45.74 18.05 5.26
CA LEU A 14 -45.29 16.86 5.99
C LEU A 14 -44.61 15.81 5.08
N LEU A 15 -44.96 15.79 3.80
CA LEU A 15 -44.37 14.91 2.79
C LEU A 15 -42.97 15.37 2.32
N GLY A 16 -42.59 16.63 2.59
CA GLY A 16 -41.27 17.17 2.23
C GLY A 16 -40.15 16.84 3.23
N LEU A 17 -40.47 16.27 4.40
CA LEU A 17 -39.49 15.88 5.43
C LEU A 17 -38.99 14.44 5.28
N ILE A 18 -39.53 13.67 4.33
CA ILE A 18 -39.04 12.33 3.99
C ILE A 18 -37.92 12.52 2.95
N SER A 19 -36.79 13.04 3.43
CA SER A 19 -35.56 13.16 2.63
C SER A 19 -35.00 11.75 2.35
N CYS A 20 -34.75 11.43 1.08
CA CYS A 20 -34.12 10.18 0.66
C CYS A 20 -32.62 10.18 1.04
N GLU A 21 -32.29 9.89 2.29
CA GLU A 21 -30.89 9.77 2.72
C GLU A 21 -30.21 8.50 2.15
N GLU A 22 -30.94 7.39 1.99
CA GLU A 22 -30.37 6.12 1.51
C GLU A 22 -29.74 6.23 0.12
N GLN A 23 -30.26 7.10 -0.75
CA GLN A 23 -29.73 7.26 -2.12
C GLN A 23 -28.44 8.11 -2.16
N LEU A 24 -28.16 8.85 -1.08
CA LEU A 24 -26.94 9.66 -0.93
C LEU A 24 -25.79 8.86 -0.34
N PHE A 25 -26.07 7.87 0.52
CA PHE A 25 -25.08 7.02 1.19
C PHE A 25 -25.00 5.64 0.54
N GLN A 26 -24.58 5.59 -0.72
CA GLN A 26 -24.37 4.35 -1.45
C GLN A 26 -22.94 3.83 -1.22
N THR A 27 -22.83 2.57 -0.80
CA THR A 27 -21.54 1.86 -0.79
C THR A 27 -21.29 1.24 -2.16
N PRO A 28 -20.06 1.24 -2.67
CA PRO A 28 -19.75 0.65 -3.96
C PRO A 28 -20.04 -0.87 -3.93
N ILE A 29 -20.86 -1.34 -4.87
CA ILE A 29 -21.28 -2.75 -4.96
C ILE A 29 -20.13 -3.64 -5.44
N THR A 30 -19.19 -3.07 -6.19
CA THR A 30 -18.12 -3.79 -6.89
C THR A 30 -16.74 -3.66 -6.23
N SER A 31 -16.62 -2.87 -5.16
CA SER A 31 -15.35 -2.71 -4.45
C SER A 31 -15.54 -2.86 -2.95
N LYS A 32 -14.52 -3.43 -2.30
CA LYS A 32 -14.53 -3.60 -0.85
C LYS A 32 -14.06 -2.28 -0.23
N GLU A 33 -14.95 -1.62 0.52
CA GLU A 33 -14.58 -0.43 1.28
C GLU A 33 -13.56 -0.80 2.36
N LEU A 34 -12.39 -0.16 2.37
CA LEU A 34 -11.35 -0.47 3.34
C LEU A 34 -11.86 -0.32 4.79
N GLY A 35 -12.75 0.63 5.07
CA GLY A 35 -13.36 0.81 6.39
C GLY A 35 -14.24 -0.35 6.87
N LYS A 36 -14.66 -1.25 5.97
CA LYS A 36 -15.50 -2.43 6.25
C LYS A 36 -14.85 -3.76 5.86
N PHE A 37 -13.56 -3.72 5.53
CA PHE A 37 -12.80 -4.88 5.05
C PHE A 37 -11.74 -5.29 6.07
N LEU A 38 -11.36 -6.57 6.07
CA LEU A 38 -10.51 -7.23 7.07
C LEU A 38 -11.24 -7.49 8.40
N GLN A 39 -12.48 -7.98 8.32
CA GLN A 39 -13.30 -8.29 9.51
C GLN A 39 -13.24 -9.77 9.93
N ASN A 40 -12.86 -10.66 9.01
CA ASN A 40 -12.79 -12.10 9.24
C ASN A 40 -11.54 -12.70 8.59
N GLU A 41 -11.22 -13.94 8.97
CA GLU A 41 -10.04 -14.68 8.52
C GLU A 41 -9.94 -14.74 6.99
N THR A 42 -11.03 -15.03 6.28
CA THR A 42 -11.06 -15.11 4.82
C THR A 42 -10.64 -13.79 4.16
N GLU A 43 -11.14 -12.65 4.66
CA GLU A 43 -10.77 -11.34 4.12
C GLU A 43 -9.31 -10.99 4.38
N VAL A 44 -8.75 -11.42 5.52
CA VAL A 44 -7.31 -11.27 5.78
C VAL A 44 -6.50 -12.08 4.79
N GLU A 45 -6.88 -13.33 4.52
CA GLU A 45 -6.20 -14.17 3.52
C GLU A 45 -6.24 -13.54 2.12
N GLU A 46 -7.38 -13.01 1.69
CA GLU A 46 -7.48 -12.30 0.41
C GLU A 46 -6.51 -11.11 0.32
N TYR A 47 -6.38 -10.34 1.40
CA TYR A 47 -5.50 -9.17 1.41
C TYR A 47 -4.03 -9.54 1.54
N VAL A 48 -3.69 -10.59 2.31
CA VAL A 48 -2.35 -11.17 2.33
C VAL A 48 -1.96 -11.61 0.92
N ASN A 49 -2.83 -12.32 0.21
CA ASN A 49 -2.61 -12.69 -1.19
C ASN A 49 -2.39 -11.46 -2.07
N ALA A 50 -3.13 -10.38 -1.84
CA ALA A 50 -2.93 -9.13 -2.56
C ALA A 50 -1.58 -8.46 -2.25
N VAL A 51 -1.04 -8.60 -1.03
CA VAL A 51 0.31 -8.13 -0.66
C VAL A 51 1.37 -8.94 -1.43
N TYR A 52 1.22 -10.26 -1.51
CA TYR A 52 2.12 -11.10 -2.32
C TYR A 52 2.02 -10.82 -3.81
N ALA A 53 0.82 -10.61 -4.35
CA ALA A 53 0.61 -10.26 -5.75
C ALA A 53 1.32 -8.95 -6.11
N ASN A 54 1.36 -7.99 -5.18
CA ASN A 54 2.06 -6.73 -5.37
C ASN A 54 3.57 -6.90 -5.58
N LEU A 55 4.21 -7.91 -4.97
CA LEU A 55 5.63 -8.22 -5.20
C LEU A 55 5.92 -8.59 -6.66
N GLN A 56 4.93 -9.10 -7.39
CA GLN A 56 5.06 -9.54 -8.78
C GLN A 56 4.80 -8.41 -9.79
N THR A 57 4.49 -7.20 -9.33
CA THR A 57 4.30 -6.05 -10.22
C THR A 57 5.62 -5.66 -10.90
N ASN A 58 5.53 -5.00 -12.05
CA ASN A 58 6.70 -4.55 -12.80
C ASN A 58 7.63 -3.69 -11.94
N GLY A 59 7.10 -2.80 -11.10
CA GLY A 59 7.91 -1.96 -10.22
C GLY A 59 8.74 -2.74 -9.19
N LEU A 60 8.35 -3.97 -8.85
CA LEU A 60 9.10 -4.84 -7.92
C LEU A 60 9.76 -5.98 -8.70
N TYR A 61 9.53 -7.23 -8.29
CA TYR A 61 10.25 -8.39 -8.81
C TYR A 61 9.80 -8.81 -10.21
N GLY A 62 8.74 -8.20 -10.75
CA GLY A 62 8.29 -8.49 -12.11
C GLY A 62 9.26 -8.00 -13.19
N ARG A 63 9.98 -6.89 -12.96
CA ARG A 63 10.91 -6.34 -13.98
C ARG A 63 11.90 -5.29 -13.43
N ASP A 64 11.39 -4.22 -12.84
CA ASP A 64 12.12 -2.96 -12.64
C ASP A 64 13.10 -3.06 -11.46
N PHE A 65 12.75 -3.73 -10.37
CA PHE A 65 13.70 -3.90 -9.26
C PHE A 65 14.93 -4.73 -9.67
N PRO A 66 14.80 -5.89 -10.33
CA PRO A 66 15.94 -6.60 -10.91
C PRO A 66 16.76 -5.71 -11.87
N ALA A 67 16.10 -4.94 -12.74
CA ALA A 67 16.80 -4.04 -13.66
C ALA A 67 17.62 -2.97 -12.91
N VAL A 68 17.02 -2.31 -11.92
CA VAL A 68 17.70 -1.28 -11.11
C VAL A 68 18.82 -1.88 -10.26
N ALA A 69 18.69 -3.13 -9.83
CA ALA A 69 19.68 -3.82 -9.00
C ALA A 69 20.86 -4.38 -9.80
N GLU A 70 20.64 -4.83 -11.03
CA GLU A 70 21.65 -5.56 -11.82
C GLU A 70 22.23 -4.77 -12.99
N THR A 71 21.47 -3.86 -13.63
CA THR A 71 21.98 -3.07 -14.78
C THR A 71 23.24 -2.26 -14.44
N PRO A 72 23.37 -1.64 -13.24
CA PRO A 72 24.60 -0.95 -12.86
C PRO A 72 25.77 -1.88 -12.47
N SER A 73 25.59 -3.21 -12.52
CA SER A 73 26.68 -4.18 -12.30
C SER A 73 27.49 -4.44 -13.58
N ASP A 74 28.52 -5.28 -13.50
CA ASP A 74 29.27 -5.75 -14.67
C ASP A 74 28.69 -7.02 -15.32
N ASN A 75 27.54 -7.52 -14.84
CA ASN A 75 26.89 -8.72 -15.36
C ASN A 75 25.99 -8.47 -16.59
N THR A 76 25.58 -7.22 -16.82
CA THR A 76 24.60 -6.84 -17.84
C THR A 76 24.94 -5.48 -18.43
N TYR A 77 24.40 -5.17 -19.61
CA TYR A 77 24.56 -3.85 -20.25
C TYR A 77 23.31 -3.51 -21.08
N SER A 78 23.11 -2.22 -21.35
CA SER A 78 22.07 -1.72 -22.25
C SER A 78 22.59 -1.77 -23.70
N GLU A 79 22.12 -2.75 -24.48
CA GLU A 79 22.58 -2.94 -25.86
C GLU A 79 22.25 -1.74 -26.77
N VAL A 80 21.08 -1.12 -26.58
CA VAL A 80 20.63 0.03 -27.35
C VAL A 80 20.15 1.15 -26.41
N PRO A 81 21.06 1.96 -25.85
CA PRO A 81 20.73 2.94 -24.82
C PRO A 81 19.78 4.07 -25.24
N ALA A 82 19.57 4.25 -26.54
CA ALA A 82 18.64 5.25 -27.08
C ALA A 82 17.19 4.74 -27.19
N ASN A 83 16.95 3.44 -27.00
CA ASN A 83 15.60 2.86 -26.92
C ASN A 83 15.01 3.02 -25.52
N ASP A 84 13.71 2.74 -25.38
CA ASP A 84 12.98 2.75 -24.09
C ASP A 84 13.14 4.07 -23.32
N ASP A 85 13.17 5.20 -24.03
CA ASP A 85 13.38 6.54 -23.48
C ASP A 85 14.71 6.68 -22.70
N GLY A 86 15.65 5.76 -22.92
CA GLY A 86 16.96 5.72 -22.28
C GLY A 86 16.97 5.29 -20.81
N VAL A 87 15.87 4.74 -20.28
CA VAL A 87 15.76 4.43 -18.84
C VAL A 87 16.77 3.36 -18.37
N TYR A 88 17.08 2.37 -19.22
CA TYR A 88 18.10 1.35 -18.93
C TYR A 88 19.52 1.87 -19.17
N GLY A 89 19.75 2.61 -20.26
CA GLY A 89 21.05 3.23 -20.55
C GLY A 89 21.49 4.20 -19.46
N GLN A 90 20.53 4.90 -18.83
CA GLN A 90 20.78 5.75 -17.67
C GLN A 90 21.30 4.99 -16.44
N LEU A 91 20.86 3.75 -16.23
CA LEU A 91 21.35 2.89 -15.15
C LEU A 91 22.75 2.38 -15.48
N ASP A 92 22.94 1.85 -16.69
CA ASP A 92 24.20 1.28 -17.19
C ASP A 92 25.34 2.32 -17.18
N PHE A 93 25.09 3.50 -17.73
CA PHE A 93 26.10 4.56 -17.80
C PHE A 93 26.19 5.44 -16.54
N PHE A 94 25.49 5.09 -15.46
CA PHE A 94 25.45 5.88 -14.22
C PHE A 94 25.05 7.36 -14.45
N THR A 95 24.14 7.60 -15.40
CA THR A 95 23.60 8.92 -15.75
C THR A 95 22.14 9.08 -15.32
N THR A 96 21.73 8.30 -14.31
CA THR A 96 20.35 8.25 -13.82
C THR A 96 19.87 9.62 -13.36
N ILE A 97 18.71 10.03 -13.88
CA ILE A 97 18.05 11.29 -13.53
C ILE A 97 16.87 11.04 -12.58
N PRO A 98 16.40 12.06 -11.83
CA PRO A 98 15.24 11.92 -10.95
C PRO A 98 13.96 11.44 -11.64
N ALA A 99 13.83 11.66 -12.94
CA ALA A 99 12.67 11.24 -13.74
C ALA A 99 12.78 9.81 -14.31
N ASN A 100 13.81 9.03 -13.94
CA ASN A 100 13.93 7.65 -14.41
C ASN A 100 12.74 6.81 -13.92
N LEU A 101 11.99 6.24 -14.87
CA LEU A 101 10.74 5.55 -14.57
C LEU A 101 10.96 4.24 -13.80
N LEU A 102 12.03 3.50 -14.07
CA LEU A 102 12.32 2.25 -13.36
C LEU A 102 12.54 2.51 -11.87
N VAL A 103 13.37 3.51 -11.55
CA VAL A 103 13.64 3.92 -10.16
C VAL A 103 12.36 4.44 -9.48
N THR A 104 11.57 5.22 -10.19
CA THR A 104 10.29 5.76 -9.69
C THR A 104 9.29 4.64 -9.37
N ASP A 105 9.20 3.63 -10.24
CA ASP A 105 8.29 2.51 -10.10
C ASP A 105 8.70 1.59 -8.93
N VAL A 106 10.01 1.33 -8.76
CA VAL A 106 10.55 0.62 -7.60
C VAL A 106 10.18 1.32 -6.30
N TRP A 107 10.38 2.64 -6.23
CA TRP A 107 10.01 3.42 -5.05
C TRP A 107 8.50 3.31 -4.76
N ARG A 108 7.67 3.60 -5.78
CA ARG A 108 6.22 3.66 -5.64
C ARG A 108 5.61 2.33 -5.24
N GLU A 109 5.96 1.24 -5.92
CA GLU A 109 5.40 -0.08 -5.63
C GLU A 109 5.93 -0.66 -4.31
N SER A 110 7.15 -0.31 -3.89
CA SER A 110 7.66 -0.64 -2.55
C SER A 110 6.78 -0.02 -1.46
N TYR A 111 6.55 1.29 -1.50
CA TYR A 111 5.72 1.96 -0.49
C TYR A 111 4.25 1.56 -0.54
N ARG A 112 3.70 1.31 -1.73
CA ARG A 112 2.35 0.74 -1.86
C ARG A 112 2.25 -0.60 -1.14
N THR A 113 3.24 -1.47 -1.32
CA THR A 113 3.23 -2.81 -0.74
C THR A 113 3.50 -2.77 0.77
N ILE A 114 4.38 -1.87 1.24
CA ILE A 114 4.59 -1.59 2.67
C ILE A 114 3.28 -1.12 3.33
N GLN A 115 2.56 -0.19 2.71
CA GLN A 115 1.27 0.27 3.23
C GLN A 115 0.26 -0.88 3.33
N ARG A 116 0.21 -1.78 2.33
CA ARG A 116 -0.65 -2.98 2.39
C ARG A 116 -0.26 -3.91 3.55
N ALA A 117 1.03 -4.18 3.72
CA ALA A 117 1.50 -4.97 4.86
C ALA A 117 1.12 -4.31 6.21
N ASN A 118 1.28 -2.98 6.31
CA ASN A 118 0.89 -2.22 7.49
C ASN A 118 -0.62 -2.30 7.79
N VAL A 119 -1.48 -2.22 6.77
CA VAL A 119 -2.94 -2.39 6.92
C VAL A 119 -3.27 -3.75 7.56
N VAL A 120 -2.64 -4.84 7.09
CA VAL A 120 -2.84 -6.17 7.71
C VAL A 120 -2.35 -6.15 9.15
N LEU A 121 -1.11 -5.71 9.40
CA LEU A 121 -0.52 -5.71 10.74
C LEU A 121 -1.31 -4.87 11.75
N ASN A 122 -1.90 -3.76 11.31
CA ASN A 122 -2.71 -2.89 12.16
C ASN A 122 -4.06 -3.50 12.54
N ARG A 123 -4.61 -4.40 11.71
CA ARG A 123 -6.00 -4.84 11.83
C ARG A 123 -6.16 -6.30 12.19
N ILE A 124 -5.17 -7.13 11.87
CA ILE A 124 -5.20 -8.58 12.09
C ILE A 124 -5.47 -8.95 13.55
N ASP A 125 -5.10 -8.07 14.50
CA ASP A 125 -5.37 -8.29 15.91
C ASP A 125 -6.84 -8.21 16.32
N ASN A 126 -7.66 -7.49 15.55
CA ASN A 126 -9.10 -7.36 15.77
C ASN A 126 -9.91 -8.49 15.12
N VAL A 127 -9.26 -9.38 14.36
CA VAL A 127 -9.89 -10.50 13.66
C VAL A 127 -9.78 -11.76 14.49
N THR A 128 -10.91 -12.46 14.65
CA THR A 128 -10.94 -13.78 15.29
C THR A 128 -10.51 -14.85 14.28
N TYR A 129 -9.51 -15.66 14.66
CA TYR A 129 -9.01 -16.78 13.86
C TYR A 129 -9.42 -18.11 14.50
N ALA A 130 -9.76 -19.10 13.67
CA ALA A 130 -10.01 -20.45 14.15
C ALA A 130 -8.73 -21.11 14.69
N VAL A 131 -7.58 -20.78 14.08
CA VAL A 131 -6.27 -21.33 14.43
C VAL A 131 -5.28 -20.19 14.71
N VAL A 132 -4.82 -20.08 15.96
CA VAL A 132 -3.88 -19.03 16.39
C VAL A 132 -2.58 -19.07 15.59
N ALA A 133 -2.10 -20.26 15.24
CA ALA A 133 -0.88 -20.42 14.44
C ALA A 133 -1.01 -19.79 13.04
N THR A 134 -2.20 -19.81 12.42
CA THR A 134 -2.45 -19.14 11.14
C THR A 134 -2.29 -17.64 11.29
N LYS A 135 -2.92 -17.03 12.31
CA LYS A 135 -2.77 -15.60 12.61
C LYS A 135 -1.31 -15.20 12.80
N GLN A 136 -0.55 -16.00 13.55
CA GLN A 136 0.88 -15.76 13.80
C GLN A 136 1.69 -15.85 12.52
N ALA A 137 1.44 -16.88 11.68
CA ALA A 137 2.11 -17.02 10.39
C ALA A 137 1.87 -15.80 9.49
N ARG A 138 0.62 -15.36 9.33
CA ARG A 138 0.28 -14.17 8.52
C ARG A 138 0.91 -12.89 9.07
N THR A 139 0.94 -12.74 10.39
CA THR A 139 1.64 -11.61 11.02
C THR A 139 3.14 -11.64 10.68
N GLY A 140 3.78 -12.81 10.77
CA GLY A 140 5.19 -12.98 10.43
C GLY A 140 5.47 -12.71 8.95
N GLU A 141 4.63 -13.21 8.05
CA GLU A 141 4.73 -12.96 6.61
C GLU A 141 4.67 -11.46 6.28
N MET A 142 3.73 -10.71 6.88
CA MET A 142 3.63 -9.26 6.63
C MET A 142 4.84 -8.49 7.16
N LYS A 143 5.36 -8.87 8.34
CA LYS A 143 6.61 -8.29 8.87
C LYS A 143 7.80 -8.62 7.97
N PHE A 144 7.92 -9.85 7.51
CA PHE A 144 8.98 -10.26 6.59
C PHE A 144 8.93 -9.48 5.27
N ILE A 145 7.76 -9.36 4.64
CA ILE A 145 7.60 -8.58 3.40
C ILE A 145 7.95 -7.11 3.63
N ARG A 146 7.50 -6.50 4.74
CA ARG A 146 7.84 -5.12 5.07
C ARG A 146 9.35 -4.94 5.26
N ALA A 147 10.00 -5.86 5.98
CA ALA A 147 11.45 -5.87 6.17
C ALA A 147 12.21 -6.01 4.84
N LEU A 148 11.77 -6.92 3.97
CA LEU A 148 12.34 -7.14 2.63
C LEU A 148 12.30 -5.87 1.78
N LEU A 149 11.17 -5.17 1.77
CA LEU A 149 11.01 -3.94 1.00
C LEU A 149 11.82 -2.79 1.59
N TYR A 150 11.89 -2.66 2.92
CA TYR A 150 12.78 -1.68 3.54
C TYR A 150 14.25 -1.98 3.29
N PHE A 151 14.64 -3.24 3.26
CA PHE A 151 16.00 -3.66 2.90
C PHE A 151 16.35 -3.27 1.45
N ASN A 152 15.42 -3.47 0.53
CA ASN A 152 15.57 -3.03 -0.87
C ASN A 152 15.63 -1.49 -0.99
N LEU A 153 14.82 -0.77 -0.23
CA LEU A 153 14.81 0.70 -0.25
C LEU A 153 16.11 1.28 0.33
N VAL A 154 16.55 0.82 1.50
CA VAL A 154 17.73 1.40 2.18
C VAL A 154 19.02 1.17 1.38
N ARG A 155 19.16 0.03 0.69
CA ARG A 155 20.34 -0.26 -0.14
C ARG A 155 20.38 0.55 -1.44
N LEU A 156 19.22 0.93 -1.97
CA LEU A 156 19.11 1.70 -3.21
C LEU A 156 19.18 3.22 -2.97
N PHE A 157 18.57 3.69 -1.87
CA PHE A 157 18.35 5.13 -1.65
C PHE A 157 19.09 5.69 -0.42
N GLY A 158 19.63 4.85 0.45
CA GLY A 158 20.17 5.28 1.75
C GLY A 158 19.04 5.61 2.72
N ASP A 159 19.00 6.83 3.27
CA ASP A 159 17.94 7.25 4.19
C ASP A 159 16.58 7.21 3.48
N VAL A 160 15.52 6.74 4.15
CA VAL A 160 14.18 6.64 3.54
C VAL A 160 13.09 6.89 4.58
N PRO A 161 11.90 7.40 4.21
CA PRO A 161 10.77 7.52 5.13
C PRO A 161 10.42 6.18 5.79
N LEU A 162 10.47 6.13 7.13
CA LEU A 162 10.12 4.94 7.88
C LEU A 162 8.64 4.96 8.31
N VAL A 163 7.87 4.01 7.81
CA VAL A 163 6.40 3.93 7.86
C VAL A 163 5.99 2.54 8.31
N VAL A 164 5.75 2.38 9.61
CA VAL A 164 5.50 1.07 10.24
C VAL A 164 4.05 0.86 10.69
N GLY A 165 3.19 1.84 10.43
CA GLY A 165 1.76 1.79 10.75
C GLY A 165 0.92 2.05 9.50
N GLU A 166 -0.34 1.65 9.57
CA GLU A 166 -1.34 1.97 8.57
C GLU A 166 -1.52 3.49 8.45
N THR A 167 -1.31 4.01 7.25
CA THR A 167 -1.71 5.38 6.88
C THR A 167 -3.21 5.42 6.60
N ALA A 168 -3.99 6.06 7.48
CA ALA A 168 -5.43 6.30 7.23
C ALA A 168 -5.69 7.64 6.54
N ASP A 169 -4.90 8.67 6.87
CA ASP A 169 -4.93 9.98 6.21
C ASP A 169 -3.59 10.25 5.51
N PRO A 170 -3.56 10.39 4.18
CA PRO A 170 -2.34 10.74 3.44
C PRO A 170 -1.67 12.03 3.92
N ASN A 171 -2.41 12.97 4.52
CA ASN A 171 -1.86 14.22 5.03
C ASN A 171 -0.92 14.00 6.24
N GLU A 172 -1.02 12.87 6.95
CA GLU A 172 -0.10 12.51 8.04
C GLU A 172 1.35 12.32 7.57
N TYR A 173 1.55 12.18 6.26
CA TYR A 173 2.86 12.04 5.64
C TYR A 173 3.40 13.34 5.06
N PHE A 174 2.59 14.39 5.02
CA PHE A 174 3.06 15.70 4.57
C PHE A 174 4.13 16.22 5.54
N GLY A 175 5.31 16.54 5.00
CA GLY A 175 6.44 17.01 5.80
C GLY A 175 7.22 15.93 6.56
N LYS A 176 6.88 14.64 6.43
CA LYS A 176 7.72 13.57 6.99
C LYS A 176 8.98 13.40 6.16
N GLY A 177 10.12 13.61 6.81
CA GLY A 177 11.45 13.49 6.21
C GLY A 177 11.93 12.05 6.08
N ARG A 178 13.15 11.91 5.55
CA ARG A 178 13.86 10.63 5.48
C ARG A 178 14.36 10.25 6.87
N THR A 179 14.27 8.97 7.20
CA THR A 179 14.82 8.38 8.42
C THR A 179 16.22 7.84 8.13
N ALA A 180 17.15 8.02 9.07
CA ALA A 180 18.54 7.58 8.90
C ALA A 180 18.61 6.07 8.62
N SER A 181 19.46 5.64 7.68
CA SER A 181 19.58 4.23 7.28
C SER A 181 19.78 3.29 8.47
N VAL A 182 20.52 3.71 9.50
CA VAL A 182 20.74 2.91 10.72
C VAL A 182 19.41 2.56 11.39
N GLN A 183 18.49 3.53 11.53
CA GLN A 183 17.18 3.31 12.14
C GLN A 183 16.28 2.46 11.23
N VAL A 184 16.42 2.57 9.91
CA VAL A 184 15.72 1.69 8.95
C VAL A 184 16.20 0.25 9.12
N TYR A 185 17.51 0.03 9.24
CA TYR A 185 18.08 -1.30 9.54
C TYR A 185 17.63 -1.86 10.89
N ASP A 186 17.49 -1.01 11.92
CA ASP A 186 16.98 -1.45 13.21
C ASP A 186 15.52 -1.93 13.10
N GLN A 187 14.69 -1.24 12.33
CA GLN A 187 13.32 -1.69 12.06
C GLN A 187 13.29 -2.99 11.23
N ILE A 188 14.17 -3.14 10.23
CA ILE A 188 14.30 -4.39 9.45
C ILE A 188 14.62 -5.56 10.40
N LYS A 189 15.62 -5.41 11.27
CA LYS A 189 16.00 -6.45 12.24
C LYS A 189 14.85 -6.79 13.18
N LYS A 190 14.14 -5.76 13.67
CA LYS A 190 12.97 -5.94 14.53
C LYS A 190 11.89 -6.77 13.83
N ASP A 191 11.50 -6.39 12.62
CA ASP A 191 10.48 -7.10 11.85
C ASP A 191 10.88 -8.55 11.56
N LEU A 192 12.15 -8.80 11.18
CA LEU A 192 12.65 -10.15 10.92
C LEU A 192 12.72 -11.00 12.20
N THR A 193 13.12 -10.42 13.33
CA THR A 193 13.18 -11.14 14.61
C THR A 193 11.77 -11.51 15.07
N GLU A 194 10.83 -10.56 15.00
CA GLU A 194 9.44 -10.79 15.39
C GLU A 194 8.66 -11.67 14.40
N ALA A 195 9.17 -11.88 13.18
CA ALA A 195 8.55 -12.76 12.19
C ALA A 195 8.83 -14.24 12.44
N ILE A 196 9.92 -14.59 13.14
CA ILE A 196 10.33 -15.98 13.41
C ILE A 196 9.48 -16.62 14.52
N GLY A 197 8.94 -15.80 15.44
CA GLY A 197 8.21 -16.27 16.63
C GLY A 197 9.08 -16.27 17.88
#